data_AF-A0A259DCK2-F1
#
_entry.id   AF-A0A259DCK2-F1
#
_cell.length_a   1.000
_cell.length_b   1.000
_cell.length_c   1.000
_cell.angle_alpha   90.00
_cell.angle_beta   90.00
_cell.angle_gamma   90.00
#
_symmetry.space_group_name_H-M   'P 1'
#
loop_
_entity.id
_entity.type
_entity.pdbx_description
1 polymer ?
#
loop_
_entity_poly.entity_id
_entity_poly.type
_entity_poly.pdbx_seq_one_letter_code
_entity_poly.pdbx_strand_id
1 'polypeptide(L)'
;MLLSGGGFYWLEPSVNGYWDGVWLAFTSGLTVGYGDLVPTTYPARLFAGVVIVLTYGVMSLVTASIAAFFIGQEERHMRLEMHHDLKALRNEIADLRDLINAQQSKLPVNQNKQD
;
A
#
# COMPACT_ATOMS: atom_id res chain seq x y z
N MET A 1 18.34 -10.71 9.84
CA MET A 1 19.46 -11.41 9.18
C MET A 1 20.76 -11.24 9.94
N LEU A 2 21.36 -10.04 10.06
CA LEU A 2 22.61 -9.87 10.84
C LEU A 2 22.45 -10.15 12.34
N LEU A 3 21.34 -9.69 12.95
CA LEU A 3 21.01 -9.99 14.36
C LEU A 3 20.66 -11.47 14.59
N SER A 4 20.03 -12.12 13.60
CA SER A 4 19.67 -13.54 13.71
C SER A 4 20.87 -14.46 13.55
N GLY A 5 21.85 -14.12 12.71
CA GLY A 5 23.11 -14.86 12.63
C GLY A 5 23.92 -14.80 13.93
N GLY A 6 23.90 -13.66 14.64
CA GLY A 6 24.49 -13.56 15.98
C GLY A 6 23.72 -14.35 17.04
N GLY A 7 22.38 -14.34 16.97
CA GLY A 7 21.51 -15.16 17.82
C GLY A 7 21.78 -16.66 17.67
N PHE A 8 21.88 -17.15 16.43
CA PHE A 8 22.24 -18.55 16.16
C PHE A 8 23.67 -18.89 16.57
N TYR A 9 24.64 -18.01 16.34
CA TYR A 9 26.02 -18.23 16.81
C TYR A 9 26.11 -18.41 18.34
N TRP A 10 25.25 -17.72 19.10
CA TRP A 10 25.24 -17.84 20.56
C TRP A 10 24.39 -19.01 21.08
N LEU A 11 23.32 -19.40 20.37
CA LEU A 11 22.40 -20.49 20.77
C LEU A 11 22.77 -21.87 20.21
N GLU A 12 23.58 -21.92 19.15
CA GLU A 12 23.87 -23.12 18.38
C GLU A 12 25.36 -23.47 18.44
N PRO A 13 25.76 -24.49 19.24
CA PRO A 13 27.15 -24.93 19.28
C PRO A 13 27.61 -25.63 17.99
N SER A 14 26.69 -25.96 17.07
CA SER A 14 27.01 -26.56 15.76
C SER A 14 27.43 -25.53 14.70
N VAL A 15 27.26 -24.23 14.97
CA VAL A 15 27.61 -23.13 14.07
C VAL A 15 29.01 -22.64 14.43
N ASN A 16 30.01 -23.03 13.65
CA ASN A 16 31.42 -22.75 13.95
C ASN A 16 31.86 -21.32 13.59
N GLY A 17 31.07 -20.60 12.78
CA GLY A 17 31.33 -19.22 12.39
C GLY A 17 30.08 -18.35 12.33
N TYR A 18 30.23 -17.05 12.54
CA TYR A 18 29.14 -16.06 12.39
C TYR A 18 28.45 -16.17 11.02
N TRP A 19 29.21 -16.45 9.97
CA TRP A 19 28.70 -16.56 8.61
C TRP A 19 27.78 -17.76 8.40
N ASP A 20 28.07 -18.88 9.06
CA ASP A 20 27.22 -20.08 9.05
C ASP A 20 25.88 -19.81 9.76
N GLY A 21 25.89 -19.01 10.83
CA GLY A 21 24.67 -18.57 11.51
C GLY A 21 23.83 -17.61 10.66
N VAL A 22 24.47 -16.70 9.92
CA VAL A 22 23.79 -15.82 8.95
C VAL A 22 23.21 -16.65 7.81
N TRP A 23 23.96 -17.62 7.29
CA TRP A 23 23.51 -18.54 6.24
C TRP A 23 22.31 -19.36 6.68
N LEU A 24 22.36 -19.96 7.87
CA LEU A 24 21.24 -20.70 8.46
C LEU A 24 19.98 -19.83 8.59
N ALA A 25 20.13 -18.60 9.09
CA ALA A 25 19.01 -17.68 9.20
C ALA A 25 18.44 -17.29 7.84
N PHE A 26 19.31 -17.12 6.83
CA PHE A 26 18.93 -16.75 5.48
C PHE A 26 18.16 -17.87 4.77
N THR A 27 18.69 -19.09 4.77
CA THR A 27 18.05 -20.26 4.15
C THR A 27 16.74 -20.64 4.84
N SER A 28 16.68 -20.52 6.16
CA SER A 28 15.46 -20.75 6.95
C SER A 28 14.41 -19.66 6.73
N GLY A 29 14.82 -18.39 6.72
CA GLY A 29 13.92 -17.27 6.47
C GLY A 29 13.32 -17.29 5.07
N LEU A 30 14.13 -17.65 4.06
CA LEU A 30 13.64 -17.86 2.69
C LEU A 30 12.86 -19.16 2.49
N THR A 31 12.68 -19.97 3.53
CA THR A 31 12.01 -21.28 3.48
C THR A 31 12.63 -22.27 2.48
N VAL A 32 13.89 -22.03 2.10
CA VAL A 32 14.65 -22.92 1.20
C VAL A 32 15.08 -24.16 1.96
N GLY A 33 15.66 -23.95 3.15
CA GLY A 33 16.03 -25.03 4.08
C GLY A 33 16.82 -26.16 3.42
N TYR A 34 18.00 -25.87 2.86
CA TYR A 34 18.86 -26.88 2.22
C TYR A 34 19.18 -28.07 3.13
N GLY A 35 19.10 -27.89 4.46
CA GLY A 35 19.31 -28.95 5.45
C GLY A 35 20.79 -29.22 5.74
N ASP A 36 21.68 -28.42 5.17
CA ASP A 36 23.12 -28.39 5.42
C ASP A 36 23.45 -27.93 6.84
N LEU A 37 22.73 -26.91 7.32
CA LEU A 37 22.71 -26.52 8.72
C LEU A 37 21.26 -26.50 9.21
N VAL A 38 21.01 -27.07 10.39
CA VAL A 38 19.69 -27.11 11.01
C VAL A 38 19.80 -26.88 12.51
N PRO A 39 18.83 -26.21 13.14
CA PRO A 39 18.85 -26.01 14.57
C PRO A 39 18.63 -27.32 15.32
N THR A 40 19.69 -27.75 15.98
CA THR A 40 19.79 -28.96 16.81
C THR A 40 19.29 -28.69 18.23
N THR A 41 19.46 -27.47 18.76
CA THR A 41 19.06 -27.13 20.13
C THR A 41 17.63 -26.63 20.21
N TYR A 42 16.94 -26.95 21.31
CA TYR A 42 15.58 -26.45 21.60
C TYR A 42 15.42 -24.92 21.49
N PRO A 43 16.30 -24.09 22.10
CA PRO A 43 16.16 -22.65 21.99
C PRO A 43 16.41 -22.14 20.56
N ALA A 44 17.31 -22.76 19.79
CA ALA A 44 17.56 -22.38 18.40
C ALA A 44 16.36 -22.68 17.49
N ARG A 45 15.62 -23.77 17.73
CA ARG A 45 14.38 -24.07 17.01
C ARG A 45 13.28 -23.05 17.27
N LEU A 46 13.11 -22.62 18.51
CA LEU A 46 12.16 -21.56 18.85
C LEU A 46 12.52 -20.24 18.15
N PHE A 47 13.81 -19.90 18.17
CA PHE A 47 14.31 -18.71 17.48
C PHE A 47 14.09 -18.79 15.96
N ALA A 48 14.32 -19.95 15.33
CA ALA A 48 14.03 -20.18 13.91
C ALA A 48 12.55 -19.91 13.58
N GLY A 49 11.62 -20.38 14.41
CA GLY A 49 10.19 -20.12 14.25
C GLY A 49 9.87 -18.62 14.26
N VAL A 50 10.46 -17.85 15.19
CA VAL A 50 10.29 -16.39 15.24
C VAL A 50 10.84 -15.72 13.97
N VAL A 51 12.02 -16.14 13.50
CA VAL A 51 12.62 -15.60 12.26
C VAL A 51 11.73 -15.83 11.05
N ILE A 52 11.10 -17.01 10.95
CA ILE A 52 10.15 -17.33 9.88
C ILE A 52 8.95 -16.37 9.92
N VAL A 53 8.31 -16.20 11.08
CA VAL A 53 7.17 -15.28 11.24
C VAL A 53 7.55 -13.85 10.84
N LEU A 54 8.71 -13.36 11.29
CA LEU A 54 9.21 -12.04 10.92
C LEU A 54 9.43 -11.91 9.40
N THR A 55 9.94 -12.96 8.76
CA THR A 55 10.18 -12.95 7.31
C THR A 55 8.86 -12.84 6.53
N TYR A 56 7.84 -13.61 6.91
CA TYR A 56 6.50 -13.48 6.31
C TYR A 56 5.87 -12.11 6.56
N GLY A 57 6.09 -11.50 7.74
CA GLY A 57 5.64 -10.15 8.02
C GLY A 57 6.23 -9.10 7.07
N VAL A 58 7.54 -9.20 6.79
CA VAL A 58 8.21 -8.33 5.81
C VAL A 58 7.67 -8.57 4.40
N MET A 59 7.51 -9.83 3.98
CA MET A 59 6.93 -10.15 2.67
C MET A 59 5.50 -9.60 2.51
N SER A 60 4.69 -9.68 3.56
CA SER A 60 3.35 -9.10 3.59
C SER A 60 3.39 -7.58 3.43
N LEU A 61 4.29 -6.89 4.15
CA LEU A 61 4.43 -5.43 4.04
C LEU A 61 4.91 -5.00 2.65
N VAL A 62 5.84 -5.73 2.05
CA VAL A 62 6.28 -5.49 0.67
C VAL A 62 5.10 -5.62 -0.29
N THR A 63 4.32 -6.69 -0.15
CA THR A 63 3.11 -6.92 -0.95
C THR A 63 2.09 -5.79 -0.77
N ALA A 64 1.84 -5.38 0.47
CA ALA A 64 0.94 -4.27 0.79
C ALA A 64 1.45 -2.93 0.24
N SER A 65 2.76 -2.69 0.29
CA SER A 65 3.39 -1.47 -0.25
C SER A 65 3.23 -1.39 -1.77
N ILE A 66 3.39 -2.52 -2.46
CA ILE A 66 3.15 -2.62 -3.90
C ILE A 66 1.67 -2.35 -4.18
N ALA A 67 0.75 -3.00 -3.48
CA ALA A 67 -0.69 -2.76 -3.65
C ALA A 67 -1.06 -1.28 -3.40
N ALA A 68 -0.52 -0.67 -2.34
CA ALA A 68 -0.74 0.74 -2.04
C ALA A 68 -0.19 1.68 -3.12
N PHE A 69 0.94 1.32 -3.74
CA PHE A 69 1.49 2.08 -4.87
C PHE A 69 0.55 2.04 -6.08
N PHE A 70 -0.01 0.86 -6.41
CA PHE A 70 -0.99 0.73 -7.50
C PHE A 70 -2.27 1.53 -7.23
N ILE A 71 -2.83 1.40 -6.02
CA ILE A 71 -4.04 2.12 -5.62
C ILE A 71 -3.81 3.65 -5.65
N GLY A 72 -2.67 4.12 -5.15
CA GLY A 72 -2.35 5.56 -5.14
C GLY A 72 -2.22 6.17 -6.53
N GLN A 73 -1.76 5.40 -7.53
CA GLN A 73 -1.73 5.84 -8.93
C GLN A 73 -3.15 6.00 -9.50
N GLU A 74 -4.02 5.03 -9.24
CA GLU A 74 -5.41 5.01 -9.72
C GLU A 74 -6.24 6.14 -9.08
N GLU A 75 -6.10 6.33 -7.77
CA GLU A 75 -6.78 7.41 -7.04
C GLU A 75 -6.38 8.80 -7.56
N ARG A 76 -5.10 8.99 -7.91
CA ARG A 76 -4.63 10.26 -8.49
C ARG A 76 -5.26 10.53 -9.86
N HIS A 77 -5.41 9.51 -10.69
CA HIS A 77 -6.04 9.65 -12.01
C HIS A 77 -7.54 9.98 -11.87
N MET A 78 -8.27 9.20 -11.08
CA MET A 78 -9.71 9.44 -10.82
C MET A 78 -9.97 10.82 -10.23
N ARG A 79 -9.10 11.29 -9.33
CA ARG A 79 -9.26 12.62 -8.73
C ARG A 79 -9.13 13.74 -9.76
N LEU A 80 -8.23 13.61 -10.73
CA LEU A 80 -8.07 14.61 -11.80
C LEU A 80 -9.28 14.63 -12.74
N GLU A 81 -9.78 13.46 -13.11
CA GLU A 81 -10.95 13.30 -13.97
C GLU A 81 -12.21 13.88 -13.31
N MET A 82 -12.43 13.55 -12.02
CA MET A 82 -13.52 14.11 -11.22
C MET A 82 -13.48 15.65 -11.16
N HIS A 83 -12.30 16.27 -11.04
CA HIS A 83 -12.18 17.73 -11.06
C HIS A 83 -12.54 18.33 -12.43
N HIS A 84 -12.28 17.61 -13.51
CA HIS A 84 -12.65 18.04 -14.85
C HIS A 84 -14.16 17.98 -15.03
N ASP A 85 -14.79 16.88 -14.66
CA ASP A 85 -16.24 16.69 -14.75
C ASP A 85 -17.01 17.71 -13.91
N LEU A 86 -16.54 17.99 -12.69
CA LEU A 86 -17.12 19.03 -11.83
C LEU A 86 -17.07 20.42 -12.48
N LYS A 87 -15.97 20.75 -13.17
CA LYS A 87 -15.86 22.02 -13.91
C LYS A 87 -16.78 22.05 -15.11
N ALA A 88 -16.87 20.95 -15.86
CA ALA A 88 -17.74 20.84 -17.02
C ALA A 88 -19.22 21.03 -16.62
N LEU A 89 -19.67 20.31 -15.59
CA LEU A 89 -21.02 20.45 -15.04
C LEU A 89 -21.31 21.87 -14.54
N ARG A 90 -20.34 22.52 -13.88
CA ARG A 90 -20.52 23.91 -13.42
C ARG A 90 -20.70 24.89 -14.57
N ASN A 91 -19.96 24.69 -15.66
CA ASN A 91 -20.07 25.53 -16.85
C ASN A 91 -21.43 25.32 -17.54
N GLU A 92 -21.89 24.07 -17.63
CA GLU A 92 -23.20 23.75 -18.20
C GLU A 92 -24.34 24.39 -17.37
N ILE A 93 -24.26 24.34 -16.04
CA ILE A 93 -25.23 25.02 -15.17
C ILE A 93 -25.21 26.54 -15.39
N ALA A 94 -24.03 27.15 -15.56
CA ALA A 94 -23.92 28.58 -15.80
C ALA A 94 -24.56 28.97 -17.14
N ASP A 95 -24.29 28.21 -18.20
CA ASP A 95 -24.83 28.45 -19.54
C ASP A 95 -26.35 28.31 -19.57
N LEU A 96 -26.89 27.25 -18.94
CA LEU A 96 -28.34 27.07 -18.78
C LEU A 96 -28.99 28.23 -18.03
N ARG A 97 -28.34 28.75 -16.99
CA ARG A 97 -28.86 29.88 -16.20
C ARG A 97 -28.90 31.17 -17.03
N ASP A 98 -27.89 31.40 -17.86
CA ASP A 98 -27.85 32.56 -18.77
C ASP A 98 -28.92 32.46 -19.85
N LEU A 99 -29.15 31.27 -20.42
CA LEU A 99 -30.25 31.02 -21.35
C LEU A 99 -31.62 31.32 -20.72
N ILE A 100 -31.86 30.88 -19.48
CA ILE A 100 -33.10 31.15 -18.75
C ILE A 100 -33.29 32.66 -18.52
N ASN A 101 -32.24 33.36 -18.09
CA ASN A 101 -32.30 34.82 -17.87
C ASN A 101 -32.58 35.59 -19.17
N ALA A 102 -31.94 35.18 -20.27
CA ALA A 102 -32.17 35.77 -21.58
C ALA A 102 -33.62 35.54 -22.05
N GLN A 103 -34.20 34.36 -21.79
CA GLN A 103 -35.62 34.11 -22.08
C GLN A 103 -36.56 34.95 -21.20
N GLN A 104 -36.29 35.09 -19.90
CA GLN A 104 -37.08 35.95 -19.01
C GLN A 104 -37.06 37.42 -19.44
N SER A 105 -35.94 37.94 -19.93
CA SER A 105 -35.85 39.32 -20.44
C SER A 105 -36.68 39.59 -21.70
N LYS A 106 -36.99 38.54 -22.47
CA LYS A 106 -37.79 38.63 -23.71
C LYS A 106 -39.29 38.48 -23.46
N LEU A 107 -39.70 38.07 -22.27
CA LEU A 107 -41.11 38.03 -21.89
C LEU A 107 -41.53 39.45 -21.50
N PRO A 108 -42.54 40.06 -22.16
CA PRO A 108 -43.03 41.37 -21.78
C PRO A 108 -43.53 41.28 -20.33
N VAL A 109 -42.86 42.01 -19.42
CA VAL A 109 -43.36 42.26 -18.07
C VAL A 109 -44.75 42.86 -18.25
N ASN A 110 -45.77 42.06 -17.96
CA ASN A 110 -47.16 42.48 -18.02
C ASN A 110 -47.34 43.58 -16.96
N GLN A 111 -47.35 44.84 -17.42
CA GLN A 111 -47.50 46.03 -16.58
C GLN A 111 -48.93 46.22 -16.03
N ASN A 112 -49.81 45.22 -16.15
CA ASN A 112 -51.15 45.24 -15.53
C ASN A 112 -51.08 44.97 -14.01
N LYS A 113 -50.46 45.87 -13.25
CA LYS A 113 -50.65 46.06 -11.80
C LYS A 113 -50.33 47.50 -11.42
N GLN A 114 -51.07 48.45 -11.98
CA GLN A 114 -51.31 49.75 -11.36
C GLN A 114 -52.77 50.10 -11.65
N ASP A 115 -53.65 49.54 -10.82
CA ASP A 115 -54.96 50.13 -10.50
C ASP A 115 -54.75 51.40 -9.65
#